data_AF-A0A7V5FPJ2-F1
#
_entry.id   AF-A0A7V5FPJ2-F1
#
_cell.length_a   1.000
_cell.length_b   1.000
_cell.length_c   1.000
_cell.angle_alpha   90.00
_cell.angle_beta   90.00
_cell.angle_gamma   90.00
#
_symmetry.space_group_name_H-M   'P 1'
#
loop_
_entity.id
_entity.type
_entity.pdbx_description
1 polymer ?
#
loop_
_entity_poly.entity_id
_entity_poly.type
_entity_poly.pdbx_seq_one_letter_code
_entity_poly.pdbx_strand_id
1 'polypeptide(L)'
;MNVILFTWLHEGAGDQPVLDFLSVIAAELTPYLVIACMAIFWFTADHKGKKILLEGAAVVVFGLLVNQLITFFYFHPRPYMMGLCNPLIPHGPETSFPSDHATLFFGAAFA
;
A
#
# COMPACT_ATOMS: atom_id res chain seq x y z
N MET A 1 -2.33 9.62 -13.47
CA MET A 1 -1.49 10.13 -12.37
C MET A 1 -1.50 11.65 -12.44
N ASN A 2 -1.63 12.34 -11.30
CA ASN A 2 -1.49 13.79 -11.26
C ASN A 2 0.00 14.15 -11.16
N VAL A 3 0.58 14.60 -12.26
CA VAL A 3 2.03 14.88 -12.35
C VAL A 3 2.44 16.03 -11.43
N ILE A 4 1.62 17.09 -11.32
CA ILE A 4 1.93 18.26 -10.48
C ILE A 4 2.03 17.86 -9.01
N LEU A 5 1.05 17.09 -8.53
CA LEU A 5 1.05 16.61 -7.14
C LEU A 5 2.21 15.64 -6.90
N PHE A 6 2.48 14.76 -7.86
CA PHE A 6 3.59 13.82 -7.78
C PHE A 6 4.94 14.55 -7.67
N THR A 7 5.20 15.54 -8.54
CA THR A 7 6.47 16.28 -8.54
C THR A 7 6.69 17.03 -7.23
N TRP A 8 5.63 17.64 -6.68
CA TRP A 8 5.72 18.33 -5.38
C TRP A 8 6.05 17.39 -4.22
N LEU A 9 5.49 16.17 -4.22
CA LEU A 9 5.79 15.17 -3.19
C LEU A 9 7.17 14.51 -3.38
N HIS A 10 7.60 14.33 -4.62
CA HIS A 10 8.83 13.61 -4.96
C HIS A 10 10.09 14.48 -4.92
N GLU A 11 9.96 15.81 -4.89
CA GLU A 11 11.08 16.77 -5.01
C GLU A 11 12.24 16.54 -4.03
N GLY A 12 11.98 15.96 -2.85
CA GLY A 12 13.02 15.66 -1.85
C GLY A 12 13.52 14.22 -1.81
N ALA A 13 13.02 13.33 -2.67
CA ALA A 13 13.36 11.91 -2.62
C ALA A 13 14.77 11.66 -3.20
N GLY A 14 15.61 10.93 -2.46
CA GLY A 14 16.98 10.59 -2.85
C GLY A 14 18.03 11.58 -2.33
N ASP A 15 17.61 12.75 -1.87
CA ASP A 15 18.49 13.80 -1.31
C ASP A 15 18.40 13.89 0.23
N GLN A 16 17.51 13.13 0.86
CA GLN A 16 17.22 13.22 2.31
C GLN A 16 17.36 11.84 2.97
N PRO A 17 18.59 11.39 3.30
CA PRO A 17 18.86 9.99 3.67
C PRO A 17 18.01 9.45 4.81
N VAL A 18 17.70 10.26 5.82
CA VAL A 18 16.88 9.85 6.97
C VAL A 18 15.42 9.66 6.56
N LEU A 19 14.86 10.59 5.79
CA LEU A 19 13.47 10.50 5.32
C LEU A 19 13.31 9.38 4.29
N ASP A 20 14.28 9.21 3.41
CA ASP A 20 14.30 8.11 2.43
C ASP A 20 14.34 6.76 3.15
N PHE A 21 15.23 6.60 4.13
CA PHE A 21 15.32 5.38 4.95
C PHE A 21 14.02 5.08 5.69
N LEU A 22 13.42 6.08 6.35
CA LEU A 22 12.15 5.91 7.04
C LEU A 22 11.02 5.55 6.08
N SER A 23 11.00 6.15 4.89
CA SER A 23 9.99 5.87 3.86
C SER A 23 10.11 4.45 3.31
N VAL A 24 11.33 3.98 3.06
CA VAL A 24 11.59 2.61 2.62
C VAL A 24 11.18 1.61 3.68
N ILE A 25 11.62 1.81 4.93
CA ILE A 25 11.23 0.93 6.05
C ILE A 25 9.72 0.92 6.23
N ALA A 26 9.07 2.08 6.17
CA ALA A 26 7.62 2.15 6.28
C ALA A 26 6.96 1.34 5.16
N ALA A 27 7.37 1.51 3.90
CA ALA A 27 6.78 0.80 2.77
C ALA A 27 6.96 -0.72 2.84
N GLU A 28 8.11 -1.20 3.31
CA GLU A 28 8.39 -2.64 3.41
C GLU A 28 7.79 -3.26 4.67
N LEU A 29 7.88 -2.62 5.83
CA LEU A 29 7.52 -3.22 7.12
C LEU A 29 6.02 -3.16 7.43
N THR A 30 5.34 -2.07 7.05
CA THR A 30 3.97 -1.82 7.50
C THR A 30 2.92 -2.85 7.04
N PRO A 31 2.98 -3.45 5.84
CA PRO A 31 2.06 -4.53 5.48
C PRO A 31 2.16 -5.73 6.43
N TYR A 32 3.39 -6.11 6.81
CA TYR A 32 3.62 -7.20 7.75
C TYR A 32 3.14 -6.85 9.15
N LEU A 33 3.29 -5.60 9.58
CA LEU A 33 2.76 -5.13 10.87
C LEU A 33 1.24 -5.23 10.92
N VAL A 34 0.52 -4.88 9.86
CA VAL A 34 -0.95 -5.02 9.81
C VAL A 34 -1.35 -6.49 9.99
N ILE A 35 -0.72 -7.40 9.24
CA ILE A 35 -1.01 -8.84 9.34
C ILE A 35 -0.68 -9.37 10.74
N ALA A 36 0.47 -8.99 11.30
CA ALA A 36 0.88 -9.40 12.64
C ALA A 36 -0.07 -8.87 13.72
N CYS A 37 -0.49 -7.61 13.64
CA CYS A 37 -1.47 -7.02 14.56
C CYS A 37 -2.80 -7.77 14.52
N MET A 38 -3.34 -8.04 13.33
CA MET A 38 -4.58 -8.81 13.17
C MET A 38 -4.45 -10.22 13.76
N ALA A 39 -3.31 -10.89 13.52
CA ALA A 39 -3.03 -12.21 14.06
C ALA A 39 -2.89 -12.20 15.60
N ILE A 40 -2.23 -11.21 16.18
CA ILE A 40 -2.09 -11.07 17.63
C ILE A 40 -3.44 -10.79 18.27
N PHE A 41 -4.21 -9.84 17.72
CA PHE A 41 -5.53 -9.50 18.24
C PHE A 41 -6.52 -10.66 18.12
N TRP A 42 -6.35 -11.57 17.17
CA TRP A 42 -7.18 -12.78 17.10
C TRP A 42 -7.14 -13.63 18.38
N PHE A 43 -5.99 -13.69 19.06
CA PHE A 43 -5.82 -14.49 20.27
C PHE A 43 -6.30 -13.78 21.54
N THR A 44 -6.38 -12.45 21.53
CA THR A 44 -6.76 -11.65 22.70
C THR A 44 -8.17 -11.08 22.62
N ALA A 45 -8.77 -10.99 21.42
CA ALA A 45 -10.09 -10.42 21.21
C ALA A 45 -11.23 -11.34 21.70
N ASP A 46 -12.30 -10.70 22.16
CA ASP A 46 -13.58 -11.34 22.45
C ASP A 46 -14.35 -11.69 21.15
N HIS A 47 -15.54 -12.28 21.28
CA HIS A 47 -16.33 -12.67 20.11
C HIS A 47 -16.63 -11.48 19.17
N LYS A 48 -16.89 -10.30 19.73
CA LYS A 48 -17.18 -9.10 18.94
C LYS A 48 -15.93 -8.63 18.19
N GLY A 49 -14.78 -8.55 18.85
CA GLY A 49 -13.51 -8.18 18.23
C GLY A 49 -13.08 -9.15 17.14
N LYS A 50 -13.28 -10.46 17.33
CA LYS A 50 -13.01 -11.46 16.28
C LYS A 50 -13.89 -11.28 15.03
N LYS A 51 -15.15 -10.89 15.21
CA LYS A 51 -16.04 -10.57 14.09
C LYS A 51 -15.51 -9.37 13.28
N ILE A 52 -15.09 -8.32 13.98
CA ILE A 52 -14.49 -7.12 13.38
C ILE A 52 -13.21 -7.48 12.60
N LEU A 53 -12.31 -8.27 13.20
CA LEU A 53 -11.09 -8.73 12.53
C LEU A 53 -11.38 -9.53 11.25
N LEU A 54 -12.41 -10.39 11.26
CA LEU A 54 -12.81 -11.15 10.08
C LEU A 54 -13.45 -10.25 9.00
N GLU A 55 -14.27 -9.30 9.39
CA GLU A 55 -14.87 -8.31 8.47
C GLU A 55 -13.76 -7.47 7.81
N GLY A 56 -12.79 -7.00 8.59
CA GLY A 56 -11.64 -6.26 8.05
C GLY A 56 -10.76 -7.10 7.12
N ALA A 57 -10.47 -8.34 7.50
CA ALA A 57 -9.77 -9.26 6.61
C ALA A 57 -10.54 -9.48 5.30
N ALA A 58 -11.86 -9.65 5.37
CA ALA A 58 -12.71 -9.82 4.19
C ALA A 58 -12.72 -8.56 3.30
N VAL A 59 -12.80 -7.36 3.89
CA VAL A 59 -12.73 -6.09 3.14
C VAL A 59 -11.39 -5.92 2.44
N VAL A 60 -10.27 -6.21 3.14
CA VAL A 60 -8.93 -6.17 2.54
C VAL A 60 -8.82 -7.13 1.36
N VAL A 61 -9.21 -8.40 1.55
CA VAL A 61 -9.15 -9.41 0.49
C VAL A 61 -10.01 -9.01 -0.69
N PHE A 62 -11.24 -8.58 -0.44
CA PHE A 62 -12.14 -8.13 -1.49
C PHE A 62 -11.60 -6.92 -2.24
N GLY A 63 -11.06 -5.92 -1.52
CA GLY A 63 -10.44 -4.74 -2.11
C GLY A 63 -9.25 -5.09 -3.01
N LEU A 64 -8.36 -5.99 -2.56
CA LEU A 64 -7.22 -6.44 -3.37
C LEU A 64 -7.65 -7.25 -4.59
N LEU A 65 -8.72 -8.05 -4.50
CA LEU A 65 -9.30 -8.72 -5.67
C LEU A 65 -9.84 -7.70 -6.68
N VAL A 66 -10.52 -6.65 -6.21
CA VAL A 66 -10.99 -5.56 -7.08
C VAL A 66 -9.81 -4.80 -7.70
N ASN A 67 -8.74 -4.52 -6.94
CA ASN A 67 -7.51 -3.94 -7.50
C ASN A 67 -6.97 -4.80 -8.64
N GLN A 68 -6.84 -6.12 -8.44
CA GLN A 68 -6.31 -7.03 -9.45
C GLN A 68 -7.20 -7.09 -10.70
N LEU A 69 -8.51 -7.06 -10.53
CA LEU A 69 -9.46 -6.99 -11.65
C LEU A 69 -9.29 -5.68 -12.44
N ILE A 70 -9.15 -4.54 -11.76
CA ILE A 70 -8.91 -3.25 -12.43
C ILE A 70 -7.58 -3.29 -13.19
N THR A 71 -6.51 -3.80 -12.58
CA THR A 71 -5.19 -3.96 -13.21
C THR A 71 -5.25 -4.79 -14.50
N PHE A 72 -6.12 -5.80 -14.54
CA PHE A 72 -6.29 -6.63 -15.74
C PHE A 72 -6.83 -5.84 -16.94
N PHE A 73 -7.72 -4.87 -16.69
CA PHE A 73 -8.36 -4.07 -17.76
C PHE A 73 -7.71 -2.70 -17.98
N TYR A 74 -6.96 -2.19 -16.99
CA TYR A 74 -6.42 -0.85 -17.00
C TYR A 74 -4.97 -0.84 -16.52
N PHE A 75 -4.06 -0.87 -17.48
CA PHE A 75 -2.65 -0.63 -17.22
C PHE A 75 -2.39 0.87 -17.04
N HIS A 76 -1.90 1.26 -15.87
CA HIS A 76 -1.51 2.64 -15.61
C HIS A 76 -0.01 2.72 -15.29
N PRO A 77 0.82 3.37 -16.12
CA PRO A 77 2.26 3.38 -15.93
C PRO A 77 2.66 4.13 -14.65
N ARG A 78 3.65 3.59 -13.92
CA ARG A 78 4.28 4.27 -12.79
C ARG A 78 5.14 5.46 -13.24
N PRO A 79 5.38 6.46 -12.38
CA PRO A 79 6.16 7.64 -12.76
C PRO A 79 7.56 7.31 -13.29
N TYR A 80 8.27 6.33 -12.70
CA TYR A 80 9.60 5.92 -13.17
C TYR A 80 9.56 5.31 -14.58
N MET A 81 8.46 4.63 -14.96
CA MET A 81 8.29 4.06 -16.30
C MET A 81 8.15 5.12 -17.39
N MET A 82 7.72 6.33 -17.00
CA MET A 82 7.64 7.50 -17.88
C MET A 82 8.92 8.36 -17.82
N GLY A 83 9.97 7.91 -17.11
CA GLY A 83 11.21 8.67 -16.94
C GLY A 83 11.06 9.89 -16.04
N LEU A 84 10.02 9.95 -15.20
CA LEU A 84 9.74 11.12 -14.34
C LEU A 84 10.49 11.09 -13.01
N CYS A 85 11.01 9.93 -12.59
CA CYS A 85 11.76 9.79 -11.34
C CYS A 85 12.67 8.57 -11.33
N ASN A 86 13.62 8.57 -10.38
CA ASN A 86 14.30 7.37 -9.92
C ASN A 86 13.63 6.90 -8.61
N PRO A 87 13.08 5.67 -8.55
CA PRO A 87 12.38 5.20 -7.36
C PRO A 87 13.37 4.85 -6.24
N LEU A 88 13.01 5.15 -4.99
CA LEU A 88 13.79 4.75 -3.80
C LEU A 88 13.89 3.23 -3.65
N ILE A 89 12.82 2.51 -4.02
CA ILE A 89 12.76 1.05 -4.04
C ILE A 89 12.69 0.60 -5.51
N PRO A 90 13.70 -0.12 -6.02
CA PRO A 90 13.66 -0.63 -7.39
C PRO A 90 12.54 -1.66 -7.58
N HIS A 91 11.72 -1.46 -8.60
CA HIS A 91 10.64 -2.37 -8.97
C HIS A 91 10.63 -2.62 -10.48
N GLY A 92 10.21 -3.83 -10.88
CA GLY A 92 9.95 -4.15 -12.28
C GLY A 92 8.71 -3.42 -12.81
N PRO A 93 8.54 -3.32 -14.14
CA PRO A 93 7.37 -2.68 -14.76
C PRO A 93 6.05 -3.32 -14.29
N GLU A 94 5.21 -2.53 -13.63
CA GLU A 94 3.90 -2.94 -13.13
C GLU A 94 2.94 -1.74 -13.07
N THR A 95 1.64 -1.99 -12.96
CA THR A 95 0.66 -0.91 -12.88
C THR A 95 0.83 -0.10 -11.59
N SER A 96 0.48 1.19 -11.64
CA SER A 96 0.47 2.08 -10.49
C SER A 96 -0.92 2.26 -9.88
N PHE A 97 -1.97 1.76 -10.55
CA PHE A 97 -3.36 1.98 -10.15
C PHE A 97 -4.18 0.69 -10.22
N PRO A 98 -4.98 0.41 -9.18
CA PRO A 98 -5.00 1.08 -7.87
C PRO A 98 -3.74 0.75 -7.04
N SER A 99 -3.59 1.37 -5.85
CA SER A 99 -2.47 1.08 -4.96
C SER A 99 -2.82 -0.06 -3.99
N ASP A 100 -2.02 -1.13 -3.98
CA ASP A 100 -2.24 -2.28 -3.09
C ASP A 100 -2.01 -1.93 -1.62
N HIS A 101 -0.92 -1.21 -1.30
CA HIS A 101 -0.66 -0.72 0.05
C HIS A 101 -1.81 0.16 0.56
N ALA A 102 -2.30 1.11 -0.25
CA ALA A 102 -3.41 1.96 0.16
C ALA A 102 -4.69 1.13 0.40
N THR A 103 -5.01 0.19 -0.50
CA THR A 103 -6.15 -0.71 -0.36
C THR A 103 -6.05 -1.57 0.92
N LEU A 104 -4.87 -2.08 1.23
CA LEU A 104 -4.61 -2.83 2.46
C LEU A 104 -4.85 -1.96 3.70
N PHE A 105 -4.24 -0.78 3.79
CA PHE A 105 -4.33 0.05 5.00
C PHE A 105 -5.73 0.60 5.22
N PHE A 106 -6.37 1.14 4.19
CA PHE A 106 -7.74 1.64 4.33
C PHE A 106 -8.72 0.50 4.56
N GLY A 107 -8.58 -0.62 3.87
CA GLY A 107 -9.44 -1.79 4.10
C GLY A 107 -9.34 -2.33 5.52
N ALA A 108 -8.12 -2.38 6.09
CA ALA A 108 -7.90 -2.84 7.45
C ALA A 108 -8.34 -1.82 8.52
N ALA A 109 -8.31 -0.52 8.22
CA ALA A 109 -8.64 0.53 9.18
C ALA A 109 -10.15 0.84 9.27
N PHE A 110 -10.92 0.61 8.21
CA PHE A 110 -12.36 0.93 8.15
C PHE A 110 -13.28 -0.18 8.65
N ALA A 111 -12.73 -1.31 9.10
CA ALA A 111 -13.49 -2.43 9.66
C ALA A 111 -13.45 -2.43 11.19
#